data_AF-A0A3P6EL91-F1
#
_entry.id   AF-A0A3P6EL91-F1
#
_cell.length_a   1.000
_cell.length_b   1.000
_cell.length_c   1.000
_cell.angle_alpha   90.00
_cell.angle_beta   90.00
_cell.angle_gamma   90.00
#
_symmetry.space_group_name_H-M   'P 1'
#
loop_
_entity.id
_entity.type
_entity.pdbx_description
1 polymer ?
#
loop_
_entity_poly.entity_id
_entity_poly.type
_entity_poly.pdbx_seq_one_letter_code
_entity_poly.pdbx_strand_id
1 'polypeptide(L)'
;MNILLDQAEIEAVRVQYPPQPEVEFGFPKECYCGGEPLIRTSYTRTDPGRRFYTCENIDDGDCHVHKWWDVAATEEIKAISTQYALLSDKVDYLASVSDYESELNQVKDLHYESELKLAVLEKTVSELSKKGSPFRNGFDLVLGGLVLLVMVISMFVMLK
;
A
#
# COMPACT_ATOMS: atom_id res chain seq x y z
N MET A 1 -5.46 20.75 5.10
CA MET A 1 -5.40 19.62 6.06
C MET A 1 -3.98 19.09 5.97
N ASN A 2 -3.17 19.31 7.01
CA ASN A 2 -1.70 19.31 6.93
C ASN A 2 -1.13 17.96 7.36
N ILE A 3 -0.87 17.09 6.39
CA ILE A 3 -0.31 15.73 6.60
C ILE A 3 1.12 15.77 7.18
N LEU A 4 1.83 16.89 7.01
CA LEU A 4 3.23 17.05 7.45
C LEU A 4 3.41 17.32 8.95
N LEU A 5 2.40 17.84 9.65
CA LEU A 5 2.52 18.11 11.09
C LEU A 5 2.42 16.82 11.92
N ASP A 6 1.70 15.83 11.39
CA ASP A 6 1.41 14.55 12.04
C ASP A 6 2.66 13.66 12.11
N GLN A 7 3.49 13.67 11.06
CA GLN A 7 4.68 12.81 10.98
C GLN A 7 5.77 13.17 11.99
N ALA A 8 5.95 14.47 12.30
CA ALA A 8 6.92 14.92 13.29
C ALA A 8 6.48 14.62 14.74
N GLU A 9 5.17 14.64 15.00
CA GLU A 9 4.59 14.30 16.31
C GLU A 9 4.65 12.79 16.56
N ILE A 10 4.45 11.97 15.51
CA ILE A 10 4.60 10.51 15.55
C ILE A 10 6.06 10.09 15.79
N GLU A 11 7.02 10.77 15.19
CA GLU A 11 8.45 10.51 15.42
C GLU A 11 8.91 10.91 16.83
N ALA A 12 8.35 11.98 17.39
CA ALA A 12 8.65 12.43 18.76
C ALA A 12 8.06 11.50 19.85
N VAL A 13 7.02 10.72 19.53
CA VAL A 13 6.37 9.75 20.43
C VAL A 13 6.98 8.35 20.32
N ARG A 14 8.08 8.16 19.57
CA ARG A 14 8.82 6.90 19.57
C ARG A 14 9.57 6.73 20.90
N VAL A 15 8.81 6.41 21.96
CA VAL A 15 9.32 6.03 23.28
C VAL A 15 10.15 4.77 23.09
N GLN A 16 11.46 4.95 23.03
CA GLN A 16 12.39 3.85 22.96
C GLN A 16 12.56 3.31 24.36
N TYR A 17 11.70 2.35 24.71
CA TYR A 17 11.81 1.65 25.98
C TYR A 17 13.17 0.96 26.06
N PRO A 18 13.89 1.07 27.21
CA PRO A 18 15.08 0.27 27.42
C PRO A 18 14.74 -1.20 27.19
N PRO A 19 15.66 -2.02 26.63
CA PRO A 19 15.43 -3.45 26.49
C PRO A 19 15.04 -3.98 27.86
N GLN A 20 13.80 -4.46 27.96
CA GLN A 20 13.36 -5.12 29.18
C GLN A 20 14.33 -6.28 29.43
N PRO A 21 14.76 -6.53 30.69
CA PRO A 21 15.53 -7.73 30.99
C PRO A 21 14.79 -8.92 30.36
N GLU A 22 15.50 -9.87 29.74
CA GLU A 22 14.90 -11.05 29.12
C GLU A 22 14.22 -11.91 30.19
N VAL A 23 13.03 -11.50 30.63
CA VAL A 23 12.11 -12.36 31.34
C VAL A 23 11.66 -13.36 30.30
N GLU A 24 12.17 -14.59 30.37
CA GLU A 24 11.75 -15.68 29.50
C GLU A 24 10.23 -15.85 29.57
N PHE A 25 9.55 -15.26 28.60
CA PHE A 25 8.11 -15.32 28.41
C PHE A 25 7.77 -16.58 27.62
N GLY A 26 6.69 -17.25 27.99
CA GLY A 26 6.27 -18.51 27.40
C GLY A 26 6.94 -19.74 28.02
N PHE A 27 7.09 -20.80 27.24
CA PHE A 27 7.65 -22.06 27.74
C PHE A 27 9.16 -21.97 27.93
N PRO A 28 9.70 -22.31 29.12
CA PRO A 28 11.14 -22.39 29.32
C PRO A 28 11.75 -23.42 28.36
N LYS A 29 12.80 -23.02 27.65
CA LYS A 29 13.51 -23.91 26.71
C LYS A 29 14.71 -24.58 27.36
N GLU A 30 15.37 -23.86 28.25
CA GLU A 30 16.53 -24.31 29.01
C GLU A 30 16.45 -23.78 30.45
N CYS A 31 17.10 -24.48 31.38
CA CYS A 31 17.34 -23.96 32.71
C CYS A 31 18.54 -23.00 32.68
N TYR A 32 18.66 -22.13 33.68
CA TYR A 32 19.81 -21.22 33.83
C TYR A 32 21.17 -21.94 33.98
N CYS A 33 21.17 -23.21 34.37
CA CYS A 33 22.35 -24.06 34.40
C CYS A 33 22.66 -24.76 33.05
N GLY A 34 21.86 -24.50 32.01
CA GLY A 34 21.96 -25.14 30.69
C GLY A 34 21.29 -26.51 30.59
N GLY A 35 20.66 -27.00 31.67
CA GLY A 35 19.93 -28.28 31.68
C GLY A 35 18.55 -28.20 31.02
N GLU A 36 18.02 -29.34 30.58
CA GLU A 36 16.66 -29.43 30.02
C GLU A 36 15.59 -29.26 31.13
N PRO A 37 14.57 -28.41 30.93
CA PRO A 37 13.52 -28.21 31.92
C PRO A 37 12.56 -29.41 31.98
N LEU A 38 12.31 -29.91 33.18
CA LEU A 38 11.43 -31.05 33.46
C LEU A 38 10.05 -30.57 33.93
N ILE A 39 8.98 -31.26 33.54
CA ILE A 39 7.64 -30.99 34.06
C ILE A 39 7.36 -31.91 35.25
N ARG A 40 7.05 -31.33 36.41
CA ARG A 40 6.59 -32.04 37.61
C ARG A 40 5.17 -31.66 37.98
N THR A 41 4.53 -32.55 38.73
CA THR A 41 3.22 -32.32 39.33
C THR A 41 3.41 -31.87 40.78
N SER A 42 2.79 -30.76 41.15
CA SER A 42 2.72 -30.27 42.53
C SER A 42 1.78 -31.15 43.34
N TYR A 43 2.28 -31.61 44.49
CA TYR A 43 1.49 -32.33 45.49
C TYR A 43 1.27 -31.46 46.75
N THR A 44 1.49 -30.15 46.62
CA THR A 44 1.24 -29.21 47.72
C THR A 44 -0.25 -29.13 48.02
N ARG A 45 -0.60 -28.74 49.25
CA ARG A 45 -2.00 -28.55 49.65
C ARG A 45 -2.62 -27.33 48.94
N THR A 46 -1.82 -26.35 48.53
CA THR A 46 -2.28 -25.12 47.88
C THR A 46 -2.56 -25.33 46.39
N ASP A 47 -1.72 -26.12 45.71
CA ASP A 47 -1.80 -26.33 44.27
C ASP A 47 -1.72 -27.84 43.93
N PRO A 48 -2.62 -28.68 44.45
CA PRO A 48 -2.57 -30.11 44.23
C PRO A 48 -2.84 -30.46 42.75
N GLY A 49 -2.00 -31.29 42.16
CA GLY A 49 -2.12 -31.73 40.77
C GLY A 49 -1.65 -30.71 39.73
N ARG A 50 -1.29 -29.49 40.12
CA ARG A 50 -0.85 -28.44 39.18
C ARG A 50 0.55 -28.75 38.65
N ARG A 51 0.81 -28.50 37.36
CA ARG A 51 2.11 -28.82 36.74
C ARG A 51 3.02 -27.59 36.67
N PHE A 52 4.32 -27.80 36.88
CA PHE A 52 5.34 -26.76 36.76
C PHE A 52 6.62 -27.30 36.14
N TYR A 53 7.35 -26.41 35.47
CA TYR A 53 8.71 -26.62 34.98
C TYR A 53 9.71 -26.48 36.12
N THR A 54 10.70 -27.38 36.16
CA THR A 54 11.77 -27.42 37.16
C THR A 54 13.06 -28.00 36.58
N CYS A 55 14.16 -27.96 37.32
CA CYS A 55 15.43 -28.56 36.93
C CYS A 55 15.72 -29.84 37.73
N GLU A 56 16.53 -30.74 37.16
CA GLU A 56 17.07 -31.90 37.88
C GLU A 56 18.03 -31.49 39.01
N ASN A 57 18.81 -30.42 38.79
CA ASN A 57 19.86 -29.97 39.70
C ASN A 57 19.38 -28.95 40.74
N ILE A 58 18.07 -28.87 41.02
CA ILE A 58 17.47 -27.83 41.88
C ILE A 58 18.09 -27.72 43.28
N ASP A 59 18.73 -28.79 43.77
CA ASP A 59 19.32 -28.87 45.11
C ASP A 59 20.82 -28.49 45.15
N ASP A 60 21.41 -28.04 44.04
CA ASP A 60 22.85 -27.66 43.97
C ASP A 60 23.18 -26.30 44.63
N GLY A 61 22.16 -25.53 45.01
CA GLY A 61 22.28 -24.22 45.66
C GLY A 61 22.29 -23.02 44.70
N ASP A 62 22.22 -23.24 43.39
CA ASP A 62 22.09 -22.19 42.38
C ASP A 62 20.61 -21.88 42.02
N CYS A 63 20.40 -20.82 41.24
CA CYS A 63 19.07 -20.46 40.73
C CYS A 63 18.67 -21.37 39.56
N HIS A 64 17.54 -22.06 39.69
CA HIS A 64 16.99 -22.93 38.64
C HIS A 64 15.61 -22.48 38.18
N VAL A 65 15.22 -22.93 36.99
CA VAL A 65 13.90 -22.68 36.44
C VAL A 65 12.81 -23.20 37.39
N HIS A 66 11.84 -22.34 37.69
CA HIS A 66 10.60 -22.71 38.35
C HIS A 66 9.46 -21.90 37.75
N LYS A 67 8.63 -22.53 36.92
CA LYS A 67 7.54 -21.84 36.24
C LYS A 67 6.30 -22.71 36.13
N TRP A 68 5.15 -22.18 36.52
CA TRP A 68 3.88 -22.87 36.37
C TRP A 68 3.55 -23.09 34.90
N TRP A 69 3.15 -24.32 34.55
CA TRP A 69 2.87 -24.70 33.17
C TRP A 69 1.71 -23.89 32.58
N ASP A 70 0.66 -23.65 33.36
CA ASP A 70 -0.52 -22.87 32.94
C ASP A 70 -0.18 -21.39 32.71
N VAL A 71 0.75 -20.84 33.49
CA VAL A 71 1.26 -19.48 33.29
C VAL A 71 2.03 -19.42 31.98
N ALA A 72 3.00 -20.32 31.77
CA ALA A 72 3.75 -20.41 30.53
C ALA A 72 2.83 -20.60 29.30
N ALA A 73 1.83 -21.47 29.39
CA ALA A 73 0.87 -21.69 28.31
C ALA A 73 0.01 -20.44 28.02
N THR A 74 -0.44 -19.74 29.07
CA THR A 74 -1.21 -18.50 28.91
C THR A 74 -0.39 -17.41 28.24
N GLU A 75 0.89 -17.31 28.58
CA GLU A 75 1.83 -16.37 27.96
C GLU A 75 1.99 -16.64 26.46
N GLU A 76 2.17 -17.90 26.06
CA GLU A 76 2.24 -18.31 24.65
C GLU A 76 0.95 -18.02 23.90
N ILE A 77 -0.21 -18.38 24.48
CA ILE A 77 -1.52 -18.10 23.87
C ILE A 77 -1.71 -16.60 23.66
N LYS A 78 -1.33 -15.77 24.63
CA LYS A 78 -1.39 -14.31 24.51
C LYS A 78 -0.48 -13.82 23.39
N ALA A 79 0.78 -14.26 23.36
CA ALA A 79 1.72 -13.88 22.31
C ALA A 79 1.20 -14.24 20.91
N ILE A 80 0.70 -15.46 20.74
CA ILE A 80 0.09 -15.93 19.49
C ILE A 80 -1.15 -15.10 19.13
N SER A 81 -2.02 -14.80 20.10
CA SER A 81 -3.23 -14.01 19.85
C SER A 81 -2.91 -12.61 19.31
N THR A 82 -1.87 -11.97 19.84
CA THR A 82 -1.40 -10.67 19.34
C THR A 82 -0.84 -10.78 17.92
N GLN A 83 -0.08 -11.83 17.63
CA GLN A 83 0.41 -12.06 16.27
C GLN A 83 -0.71 -12.34 15.28
N TYR A 84 -1.74 -13.09 15.69
CA TYR A 84 -2.92 -13.36 14.87
C TYR A 84 -3.69 -12.08 14.56
N ALA A 85 -3.91 -11.21 15.54
CA ALA A 85 -4.57 -9.92 15.33
C ALA A 85 -3.81 -9.06 14.30
N LEU A 86 -2.49 -8.92 14.48
CA LEU A 86 -1.65 -8.18 13.53
C LEU A 86 -1.61 -8.81 12.13
N LEU A 87 -1.65 -10.14 12.05
CA LEU A 87 -1.72 -10.84 10.77
C LEU A 87 -3.08 -10.62 10.09
N SER A 88 -4.18 -10.67 10.84
CA SER A 88 -5.52 -10.38 10.33
C SER A 88 -5.60 -8.99 9.74
N ASP A 89 -5.10 -7.97 10.45
CA ASP A 89 -5.08 -6.58 9.98
C ASP A 89 -4.30 -6.43 8.67
N LYS A 90 -3.18 -7.16 8.54
CA LYS A 90 -2.38 -7.16 7.29
C LYS A 90 -3.11 -7.82 6.13
N VAL A 91 -3.87 -8.89 6.37
CA VAL A 91 -4.68 -9.55 5.34
C VAL A 91 -5.78 -8.62 4.86
N ASP A 92 -6.48 -7.96 5.78
CA ASP A 92 -7.53 -6.98 5.45
C ASP A 92 -6.97 -5.79 4.66
N TYR A 93 -5.80 -5.29 5.05
CA TYR A 93 -5.08 -4.27 4.29
C TYR A 93 -4.74 -4.74 2.87
N LEU A 94 -4.21 -5.95 2.70
CA LEU A 94 -3.88 -6.49 1.37
C LEU A 94 -5.12 -6.67 0.49
N ALA A 95 -6.26 -7.07 1.06
CA ALA A 95 -7.53 -7.13 0.33
C ALA A 95 -7.89 -5.75 -0.24
N SER A 96 -7.76 -4.68 0.56
CA SER A 96 -8.01 -3.31 0.08
C SER A 96 -7.06 -2.89 -1.05
N VAL A 97 -5.79 -3.30 -1.02
CA VAL A 97 -4.81 -3.00 -2.09
C VAL A 97 -5.21 -3.68 -3.40
N SER A 98 -5.75 -4.90 -3.35
CA SER A 98 -6.17 -5.63 -4.54
C SER A 98 -7.34 -4.95 -5.28
N ASP A 99 -8.24 -4.31 -4.53
CA ASP A 99 -9.35 -3.55 -5.12
C ASP A 99 -8.83 -2.37 -5.95
N TYR A 100 -7.83 -1.65 -5.44
CA TYR A 100 -7.19 -0.54 -6.18
C TYR A 100 -6.44 -1.03 -7.43
N GLU A 101 -5.83 -2.21 -7.41
CA GLU A 101 -5.15 -2.77 -8.57
C GLU A 101 -6.14 -3.08 -9.72
N SER A 102 -7.35 -3.52 -9.38
CA SER A 102 -8.44 -3.72 -10.33
C SER A 102 -8.87 -2.39 -10.99
N GLU A 103 -9.06 -1.33 -10.20
CA GLU A 103 -9.38 0.01 -10.72
C GLU A 103 -8.26 0.54 -11.63
N LEU A 104 -7.00 0.33 -11.27
CA LEU A 104 -5.86 0.74 -12.08
C LEU A 104 -5.84 0.04 -13.44
N ASN A 105 -6.19 -1.23 -13.49
CA ASN A 105 -6.28 -1.97 -14.75
C ASN A 105 -7.42 -1.44 -15.65
N GLN A 106 -8.57 -1.10 -15.07
CA GLN A 106 -9.66 -0.47 -15.83
C GLN A 106 -9.23 0.90 -16.40
N VAL A 107 -8.50 1.71 -15.63
CA VAL A 107 -7.96 2.99 -16.11
C VAL A 107 -6.96 2.79 -17.25
N LYS A 108 -6.10 1.77 -17.17
CA LYS A 108 -5.16 1.43 -18.26
C LYS A 108 -5.88 1.03 -19.54
N ASP A 109 -6.92 0.21 -19.44
CA ASP A 109 -7.71 -0.21 -20.60
C ASP A 109 -8.42 0.99 -21.26
N LEU A 110 -9.00 1.88 -20.45
CA LEU A 110 -9.64 3.10 -20.94
C LEU A 110 -8.61 4.04 -21.60
N HIS A 111 -7.41 4.15 -21.04
CA HIS A 111 -6.33 4.95 -21.61
C HIS A 111 -5.91 4.40 -22.98
N TYR A 112 -5.75 3.08 -23.11
CA TYR A 112 -5.45 2.43 -24.39
C TYR A 112 -6.54 2.69 -25.44
N GLU A 113 -7.82 2.61 -25.06
CA GLU A 113 -8.92 2.93 -25.96
C GLU A 113 -8.91 4.41 -26.41
N SER A 114 -8.56 5.32 -25.50
CA SER A 114 -8.45 6.75 -25.78
C SER A 114 -7.32 7.06 -26.78
N GLU A 115 -6.15 6.47 -26.58
CA GLU A 115 -5.00 6.57 -27.50
C GLU A 115 -5.36 6.05 -28.90
N LEU A 116 -6.09 4.94 -28.99
CA LEU A 116 -6.56 4.40 -30.28
C LEU A 116 -7.51 5.39 -30.98
N LYS A 117 -8.45 5.97 -30.23
CA LYS A 117 -9.39 6.98 -30.76
C LYS A 117 -8.66 8.25 -31.21
N LEU A 118 -7.63 8.68 -30.48
CA LEU A 118 -6.79 9.82 -30.86
C LEU A 118 -6.06 9.55 -32.17
N ALA A 119 -5.44 8.38 -32.34
CA ALA A 119 -4.74 8.03 -33.58
C ALA A 119 -5.69 8.05 -34.81
N VAL A 120 -6.93 7.57 -34.64
CA VAL A 120 -7.95 7.65 -35.71
C VAL A 120 -8.35 9.09 -35.98
N LEU A 121 -8.57 9.89 -34.94
CA LEU A 121 -8.94 11.30 -35.05
C LEU A 121 -7.84 12.08 -35.77
N GLU A 122 -6.58 11.91 -35.39
CA GLU A 122 -5.43 12.53 -36.06
C GLU A 122 -5.39 12.20 -37.56
N LYS A 123 -5.63 10.94 -37.93
CA LYS A 123 -5.71 10.55 -39.34
C LYS A 123 -6.83 11.31 -40.06
N THR A 124 -8.03 11.40 -39.48
CA THR A 124 -9.15 12.13 -40.09
C THR A 124 -8.88 13.63 -40.21
N VAL A 125 -8.24 14.25 -39.22
CA VAL A 125 -7.81 15.66 -39.27
C VAL A 125 -6.78 15.87 -40.38
N SER A 126 -5.82 14.96 -40.54
CA SER A 126 -4.81 15.04 -41.60
C SER A 126 -5.43 14.96 -43.01
N GLU A 127 -6.45 14.12 -43.19
CA GLU A 127 -7.20 13.99 -44.44
C GLU A 127 -8.02 15.25 -44.75
N LEU A 128 -8.73 15.79 -43.74
CA LEU A 128 -9.48 17.04 -43.88
C LEU A 128 -8.57 18.23 -44.20
N SER A 129 -7.41 18.31 -43.57
CA SER A 129 -6.42 19.37 -43.85
C SER A 129 -5.91 19.31 -45.29
N LYS A 130 -5.61 18.11 -45.81
CA LYS A 130 -5.27 17.93 -47.23
C LYS A 130 -6.40 18.39 -48.16
N LYS A 131 -7.66 18.04 -47.87
CA LYS A 131 -8.84 18.43 -48.66
C LYS A 131 -9.24 19.90 -48.52
N GLY A 132 -8.92 20.56 -47.40
CA GLY A 132 -9.16 21.99 -47.20
C GLY A 132 -8.22 22.88 -48.03
N SER A 133 -7.02 22.37 -48.37
CA SER A 133 -6.05 23.11 -49.19
C SER A 133 -6.52 23.48 -50.60
N PRO A 134 -7.15 22.60 -51.41
CA PRO A 134 -7.72 23.00 -52.70
C PRO A 134 -8.94 23.92 -52.55
N PHE A 135 -9.74 23.75 -51.48
CA PHE A 135 -10.92 24.57 -51.25
C PHE A 135 -10.56 26.02 -50.87
N ARG A 136 -9.52 26.21 -50.05
CA ARG A 136 -8.99 27.53 -49.69
C ARG A 136 -8.43 28.27 -50.92
N ASN A 137 -7.67 27.58 -51.77
CA ASN A 137 -7.14 28.16 -53.01
C ASN A 137 -8.24 28.60 -53.98
N GLY A 138 -9.33 27.82 -54.08
CA GLY A 138 -10.48 28.19 -54.91
C GLY A 138 -11.23 29.41 -54.37
N PHE A 139 -11.42 29.48 -53.05
CA PHE A 139 -12.09 30.62 -52.40
C PHE A 139 -11.29 31.92 -52.55
N ASP A 140 -9.97 31.86 -52.38
CA ASP A 140 -9.09 33.01 -52.59
C ASP A 140 -9.12 33.51 -54.04
N LEU A 141 -9.21 32.59 -55.02
CA LEU A 141 -9.31 32.96 -56.45
C LEU A 141 -10.64 33.64 -56.79
N VAL A 142 -11.75 33.12 -56.25
CA VAL A 142 -13.08 33.70 -56.45
C VAL A 142 -13.17 35.07 -55.79
N LEU A 143 -12.68 35.22 -54.56
CA LEU A 143 -12.68 36.48 -53.84
C LEU A 143 -11.79 37.53 -54.53
N GLY A 144 -10.59 37.14 -54.96
CA GLY A 144 -9.70 38.01 -55.73
C GLY A 144 -10.31 38.45 -57.07
N GLY A 145 -10.96 37.53 -57.78
CA GLY A 145 -11.69 37.83 -59.02
C GLY A 145 -12.82 38.83 -58.81
N LEU A 146 -13.62 38.66 -57.76
CA LEU A 146 -14.73 39.55 -57.40
C LEU A 146 -14.23 40.98 -57.09
N VAL A 147 -13.13 41.11 -56.34
CA VAL A 147 -12.50 42.41 -56.03
C VAL A 147 -11.97 43.09 -57.29
N LEU A 148 -11.29 42.36 -58.18
CA LEU A 148 -10.81 42.91 -59.46
C LEU A 148 -11.96 43.40 -60.34
N LEU A 149 -13.05 42.65 -60.40
CA LEU A 149 -14.23 43.02 -61.19
C LEU A 149 -14.85 44.33 -60.70
N VAL A 150 -14.97 44.49 -59.37
CA VAL A 150 -15.41 45.76 -58.75
C VAL A 150 -14.45 46.91 -59.05
N MET A 151 -13.14 46.67 -59.00
CA MET A 151 -12.12 47.68 -59.35
C MET A 151 -12.20 48.14 -60.81
N VAL A 152 -12.41 47.19 -61.74
CA VAL A 152 -12.56 47.51 -63.17
C VAL A 152 -13.83 48.32 -63.41
N ILE A 153 -14.96 47.91 -62.83
CA ILE A 153 -16.23 48.64 -62.94
C ILE A 153 -16.06 50.06 -62.41
N SER A 154 -15.44 50.23 -61.24
CA SER A 154 -15.22 51.56 -60.66
C SER A 154 -14.30 52.43 -61.52
N MET A 155 -13.28 51.86 -62.18
CA MET A 155 -12.46 52.60 -63.15
C MET A 155 -13.25 53.07 -64.38
N PHE A 156 -14.12 52.22 -64.95
CA PHE A 156 -14.98 52.59 -66.08
C PHE A 156 -16.00 53.68 -65.73
N VAL A 157 -16.51 53.67 -64.50
CA VAL A 157 -17.40 54.73 -64.00
C VAL A 157 -16.65 56.06 -63.84
N MET A 158 -15.38 56.03 -63.42
CA MET A 158 -14.56 57.24 -63.27
C MET A 158 -14.06 57.81 -64.61
N LEU A 159 -14.05 57.01 -65.68
CA LEU A 159 -13.61 57.41 -67.04
C LEU A 159 -14.76 57.95 -67.91
N LYS A 160 -15.99 58.00 -67.40
CA LYS A 160 -17.19 58.47 -68.12
C LYS A 160 -17.72 59.77 -67.53
#